data_AF-A0A380FJ39-F1
#
_entry.id   AF-A0A380FJ39-F1
#
_cell.length_a   1.000
_cell.length_b   1.000
_cell.length_c   1.000
_cell.angle_alpha   90.00
_cell.angle_beta   90.00
_cell.angle_gamma   90.00
#
_symmetry.space_group_name_H-M   'P 1'
#
loop_
_entity.id
_entity.type
_entity.pdbx_description
1 polymer ?
#
loop_
_entity_poly.entity_id
_entity_poly.type
_entity_poly.pdbx_seq_one_letter_code
_entity_poly.pdbx_strand_id
1 'polypeptide(L)'
;MLQNLVKNMNLGEVGRALYNFIWDEFCDWYIEMSKIPMNGEDETQKQVTRSVLTYVLDNTMRMLHPFMPFVTEQIWQNLPHHGETIVNAAWPTVDESLIFDDSKETMQQLVEIIKSVRQSRLEVDTPLSKAIPIFIQAKMKTQRKH
;
A
#
# COMPACT_ATOMS: atom_id res chain seq x y z
N MET A 1 12.15 8.78 -5.16
CA MET A 1 13.04 8.27 -4.08
C MET A 1 13.72 6.95 -4.48
N LEU A 2 12.99 5.88 -4.79
CA LEU A 2 13.57 4.56 -5.15
C LEU A 2 14.46 4.60 -6.41
N GLN A 3 14.06 5.32 -7.46
CA GLN A 3 14.87 5.46 -8.68
C GLN A 3 16.24 6.14 -8.42
N ASN A 4 16.29 7.09 -7.48
CA ASN A 4 17.55 7.75 -7.11
C ASN A 4 18.47 6.83 -6.29
N LEU A 5 17.91 5.90 -5.51
CA LEU A 5 18.70 4.92 -4.73
C LEU A 5 19.31 3.83 -5.61
N VAL A 6 18.56 3.35 -6.62
CA VAL A 6 19.09 2.42 -7.65
C VAL A 6 20.25 3.08 -8.42
N LYS A 7 20.12 4.37 -8.76
CA LYS A 7 21.16 5.15 -9.44
C LYS A 7 22.42 5.37 -8.60
N ASN A 8 22.29 5.34 -7.27
CA ASN A 8 23.40 5.53 -6.33
C ASN A 8 24.02 4.21 -5.81
N MET A 9 23.71 3.07 -6.45
CA MET A 9 24.18 1.72 -6.08
C MET A 9 23.86 1.27 -4.64
N ASN A 10 22.92 1.92 -3.94
CA ASN A 10 22.54 1.55 -2.57
C ASN A 10 21.43 0.49 -2.57
N LEU A 11 21.72 -0.66 -3.18
CA LEU A 11 20.76 -1.75 -3.41
C LEU A 11 20.15 -2.29 -2.09
N GLY A 12 20.89 -2.25 -0.99
CA GLY A 12 20.40 -2.64 0.32
C GLY A 12 19.28 -1.73 0.87
N GLU A 13 19.36 -0.43 0.62
CA GLU A 13 18.31 0.52 1.02
C GLU A 13 17.07 0.39 0.14
N VAL A 14 17.26 0.13 -1.17
CA VAL A 14 16.17 -0.16 -2.10
C VAL A 14 15.39 -1.40 -1.66
N GLY A 15 16.10 -2.50 -1.37
CA GLY A 15 15.48 -3.74 -0.92
C GLY A 15 14.67 -3.57 0.36
N ARG A 16 15.21 -2.82 1.34
CA ARG A 16 14.50 -2.52 2.59
C ARG A 16 13.26 -1.65 2.37
N ALA A 17 13.37 -0.61 1.54
CA ALA A 17 12.24 0.26 1.24
C ALA A 17 11.12 -0.50 0.51
N LEU A 18 11.47 -1.38 -0.44
CA LEU A 18 10.50 -2.25 -1.12
C LEU A 18 9.85 -3.25 -0.16
N TYR A 19 10.64 -3.85 0.73
CA TYR A 19 10.13 -4.77 1.74
C TYR A 19 9.11 -4.08 2.65
N ASN A 20 9.46 -2.93 3.21
CA ASN A 20 8.57 -2.15 4.07
C ASN A 20 7.30 -1.74 3.33
N PHE A 21 7.41 -1.32 2.06
CA PHE A 21 6.24 -1.00 1.25
C PHE A 21 5.31 -2.20 1.06
N ILE A 22 5.86 -3.38 0.71
CA ILE A 22 5.06 -4.59 0.48
C ILE A 22 4.32 -5.00 1.74
N TRP A 23 5.04 -5.09 2.87
CA TRP A 23 4.45 -5.59 4.12
C TRP A 23 3.60 -4.53 4.81
N ASP A 24 4.18 -3.38 5.11
CA ASP A 24 3.60 -2.41 6.03
C ASP A 24 2.56 -1.52 5.36
N GLU A 25 2.61 -1.31 4.04
CA GLU A 25 1.66 -0.45 3.31
C GLU A 25 0.70 -1.27 2.45
N PHE A 26 1.23 -2.13 1.56
CA PHE A 26 0.41 -2.84 0.59
C PHE A 26 -0.39 -3.98 1.24
N CYS A 27 0.26 -4.91 1.93
CA CYS A 27 -0.41 -6.07 2.53
C CYS A 27 -1.26 -5.68 3.75
N ASP A 28 -0.68 -4.96 4.72
CA ASP A 28 -1.36 -4.65 5.98
C ASP A 28 -2.56 -3.71 5.83
N TRP A 29 -2.49 -2.76 4.90
CA TRP A 29 -3.53 -1.74 4.75
C TRP A 29 -4.27 -1.86 3.42
N TYR A 30 -3.56 -1.79 2.29
CA TYR A 30 -4.24 -1.68 1.01
C TYR A 30 -5.04 -2.94 0.66
N ILE A 31 -4.46 -4.13 0.81
CA ILE A 31 -5.17 -5.40 0.61
C ILE A 31 -6.38 -5.51 1.55
N GLU A 32 -6.20 -5.21 2.84
CA GLU A 32 -7.29 -5.26 3.81
C GLU A 32 -8.43 -4.29 3.48
N MET A 33 -8.11 -3.04 3.10
CA MET A 33 -9.10 -2.06 2.68
C MET A 33 -9.78 -2.42 1.36
N SER A 34 -9.05 -3.04 0.44
CA SER A 34 -9.58 -3.47 -0.87
C SER A 34 -10.73 -4.47 -0.72
N LYS A 35 -10.79 -5.22 0.40
CA LYS A 35 -11.90 -6.15 0.68
C LYS A 35 -13.26 -5.44 0.77
N ILE A 36 -13.29 -4.16 1.17
CA ILE A 36 -14.54 -3.40 1.31
C ILE A 36 -15.25 -3.24 -0.04
N PRO A 37 -14.65 -2.59 -1.07
CA PRO A 37 -15.28 -2.50 -2.39
C PRO A 37 -15.40 -3.87 -3.07
N MET A 38 -14.45 -4.78 -2.84
CA MET A 38 -14.50 -6.14 -3.44
C MET A 38 -15.69 -6.97 -2.98
N ASN A 39 -16.13 -6.82 -1.73
CA ASN A 39 -17.29 -7.51 -1.17
C ASN A 39 -18.60 -6.73 -1.32
N GLY A 40 -18.56 -5.52 -1.90
CA GLY A 40 -19.75 -4.71 -2.18
C GLY A 40 -20.55 -5.22 -3.38
N GLU A 41 -21.60 -4.50 -3.75
CA GLU A 41 -22.44 -4.81 -4.93
C GLU A 41 -22.05 -3.97 -6.17
N ASP A 42 -21.29 -2.89 -5.99
CA ASP A 42 -20.88 -1.99 -7.09
C ASP A 42 -19.72 -2.59 -7.89
N GLU A 43 -20.05 -3.18 -9.05
CA GLU A 43 -19.07 -3.75 -9.97
C GLU A 43 -18.06 -2.73 -10.52
N THR A 44 -18.41 -1.45 -10.60
CA THR A 44 -17.48 -0.39 -11.03
C THR A 44 -16.38 -0.22 -10.00
N GLN A 45 -16.74 -0.16 -8.71
CA GLN A 45 -15.77 -0.06 -7.62
C GLN A 45 -14.88 -1.30 -7.52
N LYS A 46 -15.44 -2.50 -7.74
CA LYS A 46 -14.64 -3.73 -7.81
C LYS A 46 -13.62 -3.67 -8.93
N GLN A 47 -14.04 -3.25 -10.13
CA GLN A 47 -13.16 -3.18 -11.29
C GLN A 47 -12.03 -2.15 -11.10
N VAL A 48 -12.35 -0.97 -10.54
CA VAL A 48 -11.33 0.03 -10.19
C VAL A 48 -10.33 -0.55 -9.19
N THR A 49 -10.82 -1.19 -8.12
CA THR A 49 -9.96 -1.78 -7.09
C THR A 49 -9.05 -2.88 -7.65
N ARG A 50 -9.57 -3.75 -8.53
CA ARG A 50 -8.78 -4.78 -9.23
C ARG A 50 -7.68 -4.14 -10.08
N SER A 51 -8.04 -3.10 -10.83
CA SER A 51 -7.11 -2.41 -11.71
C SER A 51 -5.96 -1.77 -10.92
N VAL A 52 -6.24 -1.13 -9.79
CA VAL A 52 -5.20 -0.54 -8.93
C VAL A 52 -4.36 -1.64 -8.27
N LEU A 53 -4.96 -2.71 -7.74
CA LEU A 53 -4.21 -3.84 -7.17
C LEU A 53 -3.25 -4.46 -8.18
N THR A 54 -3.74 -4.75 -9.40
CA THR A 54 -2.91 -5.32 -10.47
C THR A 54 -1.79 -4.37 -10.86
N TYR A 55 -2.08 -3.08 -11.02
CA TYR A 55 -1.08 -2.07 -11.38
C TYR A 55 0.02 -1.96 -10.31
N VAL A 56 -0.34 -1.84 -9.03
CA VAL A 56 0.63 -1.72 -7.94
C VAL A 56 1.45 -3.00 -7.82
N LEU A 57 0.83 -4.16 -7.92
CA LEU A 57 1.52 -5.44 -7.79
C LEU A 57 2.48 -5.71 -8.95
N ASP A 58 2.09 -5.42 -10.20
CA ASP A 58 2.97 -5.51 -11.38
C ASP A 58 4.24 -4.68 -11.20
N ASN A 59 4.09 -3.39 -10.89
CA ASN A 59 5.22 -2.49 -10.67
C ASN A 59 6.11 -2.96 -9.51
N THR A 60 5.51 -3.47 -8.44
CA THR A 60 6.23 -3.99 -7.28
C THR A 60 7.05 -5.23 -7.64
N MET A 61 6.49 -6.17 -8.39
CA MET A 61 7.22 -7.36 -8.85
C MET A 61 8.42 -6.98 -9.71
N ARG A 62 8.27 -6.03 -10.63
CA ARG A 62 9.37 -5.55 -11.48
C ARG A 62 10.48 -4.91 -10.67
N MET A 63 10.15 -4.08 -9.68
CA MET A 63 11.16 -3.46 -8.81
C MET A 63 11.87 -4.46 -7.91
N LEU A 64 11.18 -5.53 -7.51
CA LEU A 64 11.69 -6.54 -6.60
C LEU A 64 12.47 -7.66 -7.31
N HIS A 65 12.29 -7.79 -8.62
CA HIS A 65 12.88 -8.86 -9.43
C HIS A 65 14.42 -8.97 -9.32
N PRO A 66 15.20 -7.87 -9.28
CA PRO A 66 16.65 -7.96 -9.06
C PRO A 66 17.05 -8.60 -7.72
N PHE A 67 16.14 -8.65 -6.75
CA PHE A 67 16.38 -9.21 -5.41
C PHE A 67 15.80 -10.61 -5.24
N MET A 68 14.64 -10.90 -5.85
CA MET A 68 13.93 -12.18 -5.72
C MET A 68 13.43 -12.70 -7.08
N PRO A 69 14.33 -13.09 -7.99
CA PRO A 69 13.99 -13.28 -9.40
C PRO A 69 12.96 -14.39 -9.64
N PHE A 70 13.09 -15.53 -8.95
CA PHE A 70 12.21 -16.68 -9.19
C PHE A 70 10.79 -16.46 -8.68
N VAL A 71 10.64 -15.90 -7.47
CA VAL A 71 9.33 -15.68 -6.85
C VAL A 71 8.58 -14.56 -7.58
N THR A 72 9.27 -13.47 -7.91
CA THR A 72 8.66 -12.35 -8.64
C THR A 72 8.26 -12.74 -10.06
N GLU A 73 9.08 -13.54 -10.76
CA GLU A 73 8.71 -14.11 -12.07
C GLU A 73 7.43 -14.95 -11.94
N GLN A 74 7.38 -15.90 -11.01
CA GLN A 74 6.22 -16.77 -10.85
C GLN A 74 4.94 -15.98 -10.55
N ILE A 75 5.00 -14.99 -9.66
CA ILE A 75 3.83 -14.15 -9.33
C ILE A 75 3.43 -13.31 -10.54
N TRP A 76 4.40 -12.65 -11.20
CA TRP A 76 4.14 -11.75 -12.33
C TRP A 76 3.49 -12.47 -13.52
N GLN A 77 3.92 -13.70 -13.80
CA GLN A 77 3.33 -14.56 -14.84
C GLN A 77 1.84 -14.89 -14.59
N ASN A 78 1.38 -14.79 -13.34
CA ASN A 78 -0.03 -15.02 -12.98
C ASN A 78 -0.86 -13.73 -12.97
N LEU A 79 -0.25 -12.56 -13.19
CA LEU A 79 -0.96 -11.29 -13.32
C LEU A 79 -1.36 -11.05 -14.77
N PRO A 80 -2.39 -10.22 -15.04
CA PRO A 80 -2.58 -9.64 -16.36
C PRO A 80 -1.33 -8.83 -16.75
N HIS A 81 -0.53 -9.36 -17.68
CA HIS A 81 0.73 -8.75 -18.10
C HIS A 81 0.95 -8.88 -19.62
N HIS A 82 1.96 -8.18 -20.11
CA HIS A 82 2.43 -8.27 -21.49
C HIS A 82 3.91 -8.66 -21.51
N GLY A 83 4.27 -9.66 -22.32
CA GLY A 83 5.63 -10.17 -22.47
C GLY A 83 5.79 -11.59 -21.95
N GLU A 84 6.94 -12.22 -22.24
CA GLU A 84 7.20 -13.62 -21.90
C GLU A 84 7.89 -13.80 -20.54
N THR A 85 8.59 -12.78 -20.05
CA THR A 85 9.33 -12.81 -18.79
C THR A 85 9.45 -11.41 -18.21
N ILE A 86 9.40 -11.32 -16.87
CA ILE A 86 9.56 -10.05 -16.16
C ILE A 86 10.98 -9.46 -16.35
N VAL A 87 11.97 -10.29 -16.69
CA VAL A 87 13.35 -9.85 -16.98
C VAL A 87 13.39 -8.80 -18.10
N ASN A 88 12.50 -8.93 -19.09
CA ASN A 88 12.42 -8.03 -20.24
C ASN A 88 11.39 -6.91 -20.04
N ALA A 89 10.70 -6.87 -18.90
CA ALA A 89 9.70 -5.86 -18.62
C ALA A 89 10.35 -4.51 -18.35
N ALA A 90 9.73 -3.43 -18.86
CA ALA A 90 10.21 -2.08 -18.62
C ALA A 90 10.19 -1.74 -17.12
N TRP A 91 11.27 -1.11 -16.66
CA TRP A 91 11.37 -0.65 -15.27
C TRP A 91 10.32 0.45 -14.99
N PRO A 92 9.65 0.43 -13.82
CA PRO A 92 8.64 1.44 -13.48
C PRO A 92 9.18 2.86 -13.49
N THR A 93 8.44 3.76 -14.14
CA THR A 93 8.70 5.20 -14.16
C THR A 93 7.76 5.94 -13.22
N VAL A 94 8.24 7.01 -12.59
CA VAL A 94 7.38 7.88 -11.78
C VAL A 94 6.43 8.62 -12.69
N ASP A 95 5.13 8.55 -12.38
CA ASP A 95 4.09 9.36 -12.99
C ASP A 95 3.61 10.38 -11.96
N GLU A 96 3.88 11.66 -12.20
CA GLU A 96 3.51 12.74 -11.28
C GLU A 96 1.99 12.90 -11.15
N SER A 97 1.21 12.46 -12.14
CA SER A 97 -0.25 12.50 -12.08
C SER A 97 -0.85 11.51 -11.07
N LEU A 98 -0.05 10.55 -10.60
CA LEU A 98 -0.44 9.56 -9.60
C LEU A 98 0.03 9.92 -8.18
N ILE A 99 0.53 11.15 -7.98
CA ILE A 99 0.92 11.66 -6.66
C ILE A 99 -0.24 12.47 -6.09
N PHE A 100 -0.84 11.94 -5.01
CA PHE A 100 -1.96 12.56 -4.30
C PHE A 100 -1.60 12.79 -2.83
N ASP A 101 -0.92 13.91 -2.55
CA ASP A 101 -0.40 14.20 -1.20
C ASP A 101 -1.52 14.35 -0.15
N ASP A 102 -2.63 15.00 -0.49
CA ASP A 102 -3.78 15.15 0.42
C ASP A 102 -4.39 13.79 0.80
N SER A 103 -4.51 12.88 -0.18
CA SER A 103 -5.01 11.51 0.05
C SER A 103 -4.04 10.71 0.92
N LYS A 104 -2.74 10.90 0.73
CA LYS A 104 -1.71 10.27 1.54
C LYS A 104 -1.78 10.72 3.00
N GLU A 105 -1.90 12.02 3.26
CA GLU A 105 -2.02 12.53 4.64
C GLU A 105 -3.30 12.00 5.31
N THR A 106 -4.41 12.02 4.60
CA THR A 106 -5.69 11.48 5.10
C THR A 106 -5.58 9.99 5.45
N MET A 107 -4.93 9.21 4.58
CA MET A 107 -4.71 7.78 4.80
C MET A 107 -3.82 7.52 6.02
N GLN A 108 -2.75 8.30 6.21
CA GLN A 108 -1.87 8.19 7.38
C GLN A 108 -2.64 8.41 8.69
N GLN A 109 -3.48 9.45 8.73
CA GLN A 109 -4.33 9.72 9.91
C GLN A 109 -5.30 8.56 10.19
N LEU A 110 -5.92 7.99 9.15
CA LEU A 110 -6.82 6.85 9.30
C LEU A 110 -6.08 5.62 9.87
N VAL A 111 -4.88 5.33 9.35
CA VAL A 111 -4.01 4.25 9.83
C VAL A 111 -3.66 4.44 11.32
N GLU A 112 -3.29 5.65 11.71
CA GLU A 112 -2.97 5.98 13.11
C GLU A 112 -4.18 5.78 14.04
N ILE A 113 -5.36 6.21 13.61
CA ILE A 113 -6.61 6.00 14.36
C ILE A 113 -6.87 4.50 14.54
N ILE A 114 -6.79 3.70 13.46
CA ILE A 114 -7.04 2.26 13.53
C ILE A 114 -6.01 1.56 14.42
N LYS A 115 -4.73 1.92 14.32
CA LYS A 115 -3.67 1.40 15.20
C LYS A 115 -3.95 1.73 16.66
N SER A 116 -4.34 2.98 16.95
CA SER A 116 -4.67 3.41 18.31
C SER A 116 -5.85 2.63 18.89
N VAL A 117 -6.92 2.43 18.10
CA VAL A 117 -8.08 1.62 18.50
C VAL A 117 -7.69 0.18 18.78
N ARG A 118 -6.85 -0.43 17.92
CA ARG A 118 -6.36 -1.81 18.13
C ARG A 118 -5.55 -1.92 19.42
N GLN A 119 -4.65 -0.96 19.66
CA GLN A 119 -3.84 -0.92 20.88
C GLN A 119 -4.70 -0.79 22.14
N SER A 120 -5.65 0.14 22.17
CA SER A 120 -6.54 0.31 23.31
C SER A 120 -7.38 -0.94 23.60
N ARG A 121 -7.80 -1.69 22.57
CA ARG A 121 -8.55 -2.94 22.75
C ARG A 121 -7.71 -4.06 23.40
N LEU A 122 -6.42 -4.12 23.10
CA LEU A 122 -5.50 -5.08 23.72
C LEU A 122 -5.29 -4.77 25.20
N GLU A 123 -5.24 -3.49 25.57
CA GLU A 123 -5.07 -3.05 26.96
C GLU A 123 -6.27 -3.39 27.86
N VAL A 124 -7.47 -3.54 27.28
CA VAL A 124 -8.72 -3.85 28.00
C VAL A 124 -9.21 -5.29 27.78
N ASP A 125 -8.35 -6.19 27.29
CA ASP A 125 -8.61 -7.62 27.04
C ASP A 125 -9.96 -7.89 26.33
N THR A 126 -10.33 -7.03 25.38
CA THR A 126 -11.63 -7.11 24.70
C THR A 126 -11.46 -7.67 23.28
N PRO A 127 -12.25 -8.69 22.87
CA PRO A 127 -12.15 -9.27 21.53
C PRO A 127 -12.35 -8.24 20.40
N LEU A 128 -11.50 -8.33 19.36
CA LEU A 128 -11.60 -7.48 18.17
C LEU A 128 -12.94 -7.64 17.41
N SER A 129 -13.61 -8.78 17.57
CA SER A 129 -14.87 -9.11 16.89
C SER A 129 -16.12 -8.42 17.47
N LYS A 130 -16.05 -7.81 18.66
CA LYS A 130 -17.19 -7.10 19.25
C LYS A 130 -17.21 -5.62 18.83
N ALA A 131 -18.39 -5.13 18.43
CA ALA A 131 -18.60 -3.71 18.20
C ALA A 131 -18.51 -2.95 19.54
N ILE A 132 -17.71 -1.89 19.59
CA ILE A 132 -17.59 -1.01 20.76
C ILE A 132 -17.80 0.45 20.34
N PRO A 133 -18.44 1.27 21.19
CA PRO A 133 -18.51 2.70 20.95
C PRO A 133 -17.11 3.32 21.10
N ILE A 134 -16.64 3.99 20.04
CA ILE A 134 -15.35 4.70 20.02
C ILE A 134 -15.65 6.19 19.98
N PHE A 135 -15.10 6.95 20.93
CA PHE A 135 -15.15 8.41 20.93
C PHE A 135 -13.85 8.97 20.37
N ILE A 136 -13.93 9.69 19.25
CA ILE A 136 -12.77 10.35 18.63
C ILE A 136 -12.81 11.84 19.00
N GLN A 137 -11.79 12.33 19.70
CA GLN A 137 -11.62 13.75 19.99
C GLN A 137 -10.47 14.32 19.16
N ALA A 138 -10.79 15.07 18.12
CA ALA A 138 -9.79 15.78 17.32
C ALA A 138 -9.29 17.03 18.09
N LYS A 139 -7.97 17.18 18.22
CA LYS A 139 -7.39 18.46 18.63
C LYS A 139 -7.48 19.43 17.44
N MET A 140 -8.42 20.36 17.49
CA MET A 140 -8.43 21.50 16.56
C MET A 140 -7.09 22.24 16.68
N LYS A 141 -6.30 22.29 15.60
CA LYS A 141 -5.15 23.22 15.53
C LYS A 141 -5.72 24.63 15.56
N THR A 142 -5.61 25.30 16.71
CA THR A 142 -5.91 26.72 16.83
C THR A 142 -4.98 27.48 15.89
N GLN A 143 -5.48 27.87 14.70
CA GLN A 143 -4.79 28.83 13.87
C GLN A 143 -4.76 30.16 14.63
N ARG A 144 -3.63 30.45 15.28
CA ARG A 144 -3.33 31.81 15.74
C ARG A 144 -3.13 32.66 14.49
N LYS A 145 -4.18 33.38 14.09
CA LYS A 145 -4.05 34.54 13.21
C LYS A 145 -3.14 35.56 13.90
N HIS A 146 -2.04 35.91 13.26
CA HIS A 146 -1.40 37.21 13.42
C HIS A 146 -1.63 37.99 12.13
#